data_AF-A0A962XUI1-F1
#
_entry.id   AF-A0A962XUI1-F1
#
_cell.length_a   1.000
_cell.length_b   1.000
_cell.length_c   1.000
_cell.angle_alpha   90.00
_cell.angle_beta   90.00
_cell.angle_gamma   90.00
#
_symmetry.space_group_name_H-M   'P 1'
#
loop_
_entity.id
_entity.type
_entity.pdbx_description
1 polymer ?
#
loop_
_entity_poly.entity_id
_entity_poly.type
_entity_poly.pdbx_seq_one_letter_code
_entity_poly.pdbx_strand_id
1 'polypeptide(L)'
;MDITSLIIVVSLAAIMLYLIVRLPLAIFGNLRAGHRFRQGLAKVLDELRLSRMLRHLGIDREQYLHEQTGLTIRRHMNRCNNCEDKEKCDQALAEDKPADVDALGFCNNIDDLKNLSKR
;
A
#
# COMPACT_ATOMS: atom_id res chain seq x y z
N MET A 1 -10.21 39.25 40.53
CA MET A 1 -10.64 38.01 39.84
C MET A 1 -11.28 37.14 40.88
N ASP A 2 -12.53 36.75 40.66
CA ASP A 2 -13.19 35.82 41.57
C ASP A 2 -12.55 34.44 41.47
N ILE A 3 -12.48 33.72 42.59
CA ILE A 3 -11.90 32.38 42.69
C ILE A 3 -12.56 31.44 41.67
N THR A 4 -13.86 31.60 41.44
CA THR A 4 -14.63 30.88 40.42
C THR A 4 -14.08 31.10 39.02
N SER A 5 -13.79 32.35 38.64
CA SER A 5 -13.19 32.68 37.34
C SER A 5 -11.78 32.10 37.19
N LEU A 6 -10.97 32.11 38.26
CA LEU A 6 -9.63 31.52 38.24
C LEU A 6 -9.69 30.01 37.98
N ILE A 7 -10.58 29.30 38.67
CA ILE A 7 -10.77 27.85 38.52
C ILE A 7 -11.18 27.52 37.07
N ILE A 8 -12.10 28.29 36.49
CA ILE A 8 -12.56 28.08 35.11
C ILE A 8 -11.39 28.25 34.12
N VAL A 9 -10.60 29.32 34.25
CA VAL A 9 -9.48 29.60 33.33
C VAL A 9 -8.42 28.51 33.42
N VAL A 10 -8.04 28.08 34.62
CA VAL A 10 -7.04 27.01 34.81
C VAL A 10 -7.55 25.69 34.21
N SER A 11 -8.82 25.37 34.42
CA SER A 11 -9.42 24.14 33.88
C SER A 11 -9.43 24.15 32.35
N LEU A 12 -9.84 25.27 31.74
CA LEU A 12 -9.80 25.45 30.29
C LEU A 12 -8.37 25.37 29.74
N ALA A 13 -7.40 26.00 30.39
CA ALA A 13 -6.01 25.94 30.00
C ALA A 13 -5.46 24.51 30.05
N ALA A 14 -5.81 23.74 31.09
CA ALA A 14 -5.42 22.34 31.22
C ALA A 14 -6.02 21.46 30.11
N ILE A 15 -7.29 21.65 29.78
CA ILE A 15 -7.96 20.94 28.67
C ILE A 15 -7.31 21.30 27.33
N MET A 16 -7.04 22.59 27.09
CA MET A 16 -6.36 23.04 25.88
C MET A 16 -4.98 22.43 25.75
N LEU A 17 -4.18 22.45 26.82
CA LEU A 17 -2.85 21.83 26.84
C LEU A 17 -2.93 20.33 26.55
N TYR A 18 -3.90 19.64 27.15
CA TYR A 18 -4.14 18.23 26.90
C TYR A 18 -4.43 17.94 25.42
N LEU A 19 -5.30 18.72 24.78
CA LEU A 19 -5.62 18.56 23.37
C LEU A 19 -4.43 18.88 22.46
N ILE A 20 -3.68 19.95 22.77
CA ILE A 20 -2.47 20.36 22.04
C ILE A 20 -1.42 19.25 22.06
N VAL A 21 -1.30 18.49 23.15
CA VAL A 21 -0.34 17.38 23.24
C VAL A 21 -0.89 16.11 22.57
N ARG A 22 -2.18 15.79 22.76
CA ARG A 22 -2.79 14.57 22.24
C ARG A 22 -2.90 14.54 20.73
N LEU A 23 -3.23 15.66 20.09
CA LEU A 23 -3.44 15.73 18.65
C LEU A 23 -2.16 15.38 17.85
N PRO A 24 -0.99 16.00 18.10
CA PRO A 24 0.26 15.64 17.44
C PRO A 24 0.65 14.17 17.67
N LEU A 25 0.46 13.66 18.89
CA LEU A 25 0.75 12.26 19.21
C LEU A 25 -0.12 11.30 18.39
N ALA A 26 -1.42 11.60 18.26
CA ALA A 26 -2.34 10.81 17.44
C ALA A 26 -1.99 10.88 15.95
N ILE A 27 -1.67 12.08 15.43
CA ILE A 27 -1.25 12.28 14.04
C ILE A 27 0.02 11.47 13.76
N PHE A 28 1.04 11.60 14.61
CA PHE A 28 2.30 10.88 14.45
C PHE A 28 2.11 9.36 14.54
N GLY A 29 1.27 8.90 15.46
CA GLY A 29 0.88 7.49 15.58
C GLY A 29 0.26 6.96 14.28
N ASN A 30 -0.71 7.70 13.72
CA ASN A 30 -1.38 7.33 12.47
C ASN A 30 -0.43 7.33 11.26
N LEU A 31 0.43 8.34 11.14
CA LEU A 31 1.43 8.40 10.08
C LEU A 31 2.40 7.22 10.16
N ARG A 32 2.88 6.90 11.37
CA ARG A 32 3.77 5.75 11.59
C ARG A 32 3.09 4.42 11.31
N ALA A 33 1.80 4.29 11.62
CA ALA A 33 1.01 3.10 11.29
C ALA A 33 0.86 2.96 9.76
N GLY A 34 0.54 4.04 9.06
CA GLY A 34 0.43 4.08 7.60
C GLY A 34 1.75 3.71 6.91
N HIS A 35 2.88 4.28 7.36
CA HIS A 35 4.19 3.93 6.82
C HIS A 35 4.55 2.46 7.06
N ARG A 36 4.33 1.94 8.27
CA ARG A 36 4.58 0.52 8.56
C ARG A 36 3.71 -0.40 7.70
N PHE A 37 2.45 -0.05 7.50
CA PHE A 37 1.56 -0.79 6.62
C PHE A 37 2.07 -0.82 5.16
N ARG A 38 2.46 0.33 4.61
CA ARG A 38 3.02 0.41 3.24
C ARG A 38 4.35 -0.34 3.11
N GLN A 39 5.23 -0.26 4.11
CA GLN A 39 6.47 -1.05 4.15
C GLN A 39 6.19 -2.56 4.21
N GLY A 40 5.16 -2.97 4.96
CA GLY A 40 4.72 -4.36 5.00
C GLY A 40 4.26 -4.86 3.62
N LEU A 41 3.48 -4.04 2.90
CA LEU A 41 3.11 -4.35 1.51
C LEU A 41 4.33 -4.48 0.60
N ALA A 42 5.31 -3.57 0.70
CA ALA A 42 6.51 -3.65 -0.13
C ALA A 42 7.26 -4.97 0.08
N LYS A 43 7.47 -5.38 1.34
CA LYS A 43 8.16 -6.63 1.67
C LYS A 43 7.42 -7.87 1.15
N VAL A 44 6.11 -7.95 1.38
CA VAL A 44 5.31 -9.09 0.90
C VAL A 44 5.26 -9.13 -0.62
N LEU A 45 5.24 -7.97 -1.29
CA LEU A 45 5.28 -7.89 -2.75
C LEU A 45 6.56 -8.51 -3.30
N ASP A 46 7.70 -8.24 -2.67
CA ASP A 46 9.01 -8.72 -3.11
C ASP A 46 9.15 -10.25 -3.08
N GLU A 47 8.42 -10.90 -2.17
CA GLU A 47 8.39 -12.36 -2.07
C GLU A 47 7.42 -13.02 -3.07
N LEU A 48 6.55 -12.23 -3.70
CA LEU A 48 5.51 -12.73 -4.61
C LEU A 48 5.96 -12.71 -6.07
N ARG A 49 5.43 -13.67 -6.85
CA ARG A 49 5.55 -13.70 -8.32
C ARG A 49 5.04 -12.42 -8.98
N LEU A 50 4.09 -11.74 -8.33
CA LEU A 50 3.56 -10.46 -8.76
C LEU A 50 4.66 -9.40 -8.97
N SER A 51 5.73 -9.38 -8.15
CA SER A 51 6.85 -8.44 -8.35
C SER A 51 7.56 -8.65 -9.68
N ARG A 52 7.82 -9.91 -10.07
CA ARG A 52 8.38 -10.25 -11.38
C ARG A 52 7.43 -9.91 -12.52
N MET A 53 6.14 -10.14 -12.33
CA MET A 53 5.11 -9.80 -13.31
C MET A 53 5.02 -8.29 -13.57
N LEU A 54 5.09 -7.46 -12.51
CA LEU A 54 5.12 -6.00 -12.65
C LEU A 54 6.32 -5.56 -13.51
N ARG A 55 7.52 -6.09 -13.21
CA ARG A 55 8.72 -5.81 -13.99
C ARG A 55 8.59 -6.25 -15.44
N HIS A 56 8.04 -7.44 -15.69
CA HIS A 56 7.82 -7.98 -17.04
C HIS A 56 6.85 -7.11 -17.86
N LEU A 57 5.87 -6.47 -17.20
CA LEU A 57 4.95 -5.51 -17.81
C LEU A 57 5.52 -4.08 -17.91
N GLY A 58 6.79 -3.88 -17.52
CA GLY A 58 7.42 -2.55 -17.50
C GLY A 58 6.88 -1.61 -16.41
N ILE A 59 6.13 -2.14 -15.43
CA ILE A 59 5.58 -1.35 -14.32
C ILE A 59 6.62 -1.29 -13.21
N ASP A 60 7.05 -0.08 -12.87
CA ASP A 60 7.93 0.10 -11.71
C ASP A 60 7.21 -0.26 -10.40
N ARG A 61 7.92 -1.01 -9.55
CA ARG A 61 7.37 -1.51 -8.29
C ARG A 61 7.06 -0.37 -7.32
N GLU A 62 7.93 0.62 -7.21
CA GLU A 62 7.75 1.72 -6.26
C GLU A 62 6.61 2.64 -6.72
N GLN A 63 6.56 2.92 -8.02
CA GLN A 63 5.44 3.62 -8.64
C GLN A 63 4.13 2.88 -8.40
N TYR A 64 4.06 1.56 -8.63
CA TYR A 64 2.88 0.74 -8.35
C TYR A 64 2.45 0.83 -6.88
N LEU A 65 3.39 0.69 -5.94
CA LEU A 65 3.12 0.79 -4.50
C LEU A 65 2.66 2.19 -4.07
N HIS A 66 3.05 3.23 -4.81
CA HIS A 66 2.66 4.60 -4.54
C HIS A 66 1.28 4.95 -5.11
N GLU A 67 1.03 4.60 -6.38
CA GLU A 67 -0.19 4.95 -7.10
C GLU A 67 -1.40 4.12 -6.66
N GLN A 68 -1.18 2.85 -6.30
CA GLN A 68 -2.29 1.96 -5.96
C GLN A 68 -2.69 2.09 -4.50
N THR A 69 -4.00 1.93 -4.24
CA THR A 69 -4.51 1.88 -2.87
C THR A 69 -4.02 0.60 -2.17
N GLY A 70 -3.84 0.67 -0.85
CA GLY A 70 -3.46 -0.52 -0.06
C GLY A 70 -4.43 -1.69 -0.22
N LEU A 71 -5.73 -1.41 -0.41
CA LEU A 71 -6.75 -2.42 -0.66
C LEU A 71 -6.55 -3.08 -2.03
N THR A 72 -6.30 -2.30 -3.07
CA THR A 72 -6.00 -2.81 -4.43
C THR A 72 -4.75 -3.69 -4.41
N ILE A 73 -3.67 -3.22 -3.78
CA ILE A 73 -2.42 -3.98 -3.67
C ILE A 73 -2.65 -5.33 -2.97
N ARG A 74 -3.32 -5.33 -1.81
CA ARG A 74 -3.66 -6.58 -1.10
C ARG A 74 -4.53 -7.51 -1.94
N ARG A 75 -5.47 -6.96 -2.72
CA ARG A 75 -6.31 -7.76 -3.62
C ARG A 75 -5.48 -8.43 -4.70
N HIS A 76 -4.59 -7.70 -5.38
CA HIS A 76 -3.70 -8.28 -6.39
C HIS A 76 -2.77 -9.35 -5.80
N MET A 77 -2.20 -9.09 -4.61
CA MET A 77 -1.38 -10.06 -3.89
C MET A 77 -2.17 -11.33 -3.56
N ASN A 78 -3.39 -11.19 -3.05
CA ASN A 78 -4.22 -12.33 -2.68
C ASN A 78 -4.59 -13.18 -3.91
N ARG A 79 -4.98 -12.54 -5.02
CA ARG A 79 -5.23 -13.22 -6.30
C ARG A 79 -3.98 -13.94 -6.82
N CYS A 80 -2.81 -13.33 -6.72
CA CYS A 80 -1.55 -13.94 -7.12
C CYS A 80 -1.19 -15.14 -6.24
N ASN A 81 -1.32 -15.01 -4.92
CA ASN A 81 -0.93 -16.06 -3.97
C ASN A 81 -1.82 -17.31 -4.08
N ASN A 82 -3.12 -17.10 -4.32
CA ASN A 82 -4.12 -18.16 -4.48
C ASN A 82 -4.33 -18.61 -5.92
N CYS A 83 -3.50 -18.16 -6.87
CA CYS A 83 -3.55 -18.61 -8.25
C CYS A 83 -3.10 -20.07 -8.34
N GLU A 84 -3.81 -20.89 -9.12
CA GLU A 84 -3.47 -22.30 -9.35
C GLU A 84 -2.41 -22.44 -10.46
N ASP A 85 -2.41 -21.54 -11.45
CA ASP A 85 -1.52 -21.54 -12.62
C ASP A 85 -0.10 -20.99 -12.34
N LYS A 86 0.49 -21.31 -11.18
CA LYS A 86 1.80 -20.78 -10.77
C LYS A 86 2.92 -21.19 -11.72
N GLU A 87 2.93 -22.44 -12.17
CA GLU A 87 3.94 -22.95 -13.11
C GLU A 87 3.83 -22.27 -14.47
N LYS A 88 2.60 -22.06 -14.96
CA LYS A 88 2.34 -21.34 -16.21
C LYS A 88 2.81 -19.89 -16.13
N CYS A 89 2.62 -19.24 -14.98
CA CYS A 89 3.16 -17.91 -14.68
C CYS A 89 4.70 -17.90 -14.70
N ASP A 90 5.33 -18.86 -14.04
CA ASP A 90 6.78 -18.95 -14.02
C ASP A 90 7.37 -19.20 -15.42
N GLN A 91 6.68 -19.98 -16.27
CA GLN A 91 7.05 -20.19 -17.68
C GLN A 91 6.86 -18.92 -18.53
N ALA A 92 5.73 -18.23 -18.39
CA ALA A 92 5.46 -16.99 -19.12
C ALA A 92 6.45 -15.87 -18.74
N LEU A 93 6.95 -15.89 -17.51
CA LEU A 93 7.94 -14.94 -16.99
C LEU A 93 9.39 -15.44 -17.13
N ALA A 94 9.63 -16.60 -17.75
CA ALA A 94 10.97 -17.19 -17.85
C ALA A 94 11.90 -16.41 -18.79
N GLU A 95 11.33 -15.73 -19.79
CA GLU A 95 12.07 -14.83 -20.65
C GLU A 95 12.01 -13.41 -20.08
N ASP A 96 13.17 -12.81 -19.81
CA ASP A 96 13.32 -11.39 -19.42
C ASP A 96 13.09 -10.43 -20.61
N LYS A 97 12.29 -10.87 -21.59
CA LYS A 97 11.90 -10.05 -22.75
C LYS A 97 10.63 -9.28 -22.43
N PRO A 98 10.58 -7.98 -22.72
CA PRO A 98 9.38 -7.19 -22.52
C PRO A 98 8.26 -7.58 -23.49
N ALA A 99 7.07 -7.73 -22.90
CA ALA A 99 5.74 -7.64 -23.47
C ALA A 99 5.36 -8.58 -24.64
N ASP A 100 5.04 -9.84 -24.28
CA ASP A 100 3.83 -10.46 -24.82
C ASP A 100 2.77 -10.51 -23.69
N VAL A 101 1.94 -9.47 -23.62
CA VAL A 101 0.88 -9.37 -22.60
C VAL A 101 -0.18 -10.46 -22.77
N ASP A 102 -0.33 -10.99 -23.99
CA ASP A 102 -1.36 -11.98 -24.30
C ASP A 102 -0.98 -13.36 -23.75
N ALA A 103 0.32 -13.63 -23.57
CA ALA A 103 0.81 -14.80 -22.85
C ALA A 103 0.34 -14.85 -21.39
N LEU A 104 0.03 -13.70 -20.78
CA LEU A 104 -0.45 -13.57 -19.40
C LEU A 104 -1.99 -13.54 -19.28
N GLY A 105 -2.74 -13.84 -20.35
CA GLY A 105 -4.21 -13.81 -20.37
C GLY A 105 -4.89 -14.74 -19.35
N PHE A 106 -4.17 -15.72 -18.80
CA PHE A 106 -4.67 -16.59 -17.72
C PHE A 106 -4.53 -15.96 -16.32
N CYS A 107 -3.79 -14.86 -16.17
CA CYS A 107 -3.56 -14.26 -14.87
C CYS A 107 -4.74 -13.38 -14.45
N ASN A 108 -5.32 -13.67 -13.29
CA ASN A 108 -6.44 -12.90 -12.70
C ASN A 108 -6.14 -11.42 -12.37
N ASN A 109 -4.88 -10.99 -12.53
CA ASN A 109 -4.48 -9.59 -12.37
C ASN A 109 -4.21 -8.88 -13.70
N ILE A 110 -4.23 -9.58 -14.84
CA ILE A 110 -3.72 -9.03 -16.11
C ILE A 110 -4.51 -7.82 -16.59
N ASP A 111 -5.83 -7.83 -16.46
CA ASP A 111 -6.68 -6.71 -16.89
C ASP A 111 -6.37 -5.44 -16.10
N ASP A 112 -6.24 -5.57 -14.77
CA ASP A 112 -5.91 -4.46 -13.88
C ASP A 112 -4.50 -3.93 -14.17
N LEU A 113 -3.51 -4.81 -14.37
CA LEU A 113 -2.11 -4.43 -14.57
C LEU A 113 -1.83 -3.89 -15.97
N LYS A 114 -2.49 -4.41 -17.02
CA LYS A 114 -2.35 -3.94 -18.41
C LYS A 114 -2.76 -2.46 -18.55
N ASN A 115 -3.76 -2.04 -17.78
CA ASN A 115 -4.20 -0.65 -17.74
C ASN A 115 -3.17 0.29 -17.09
N LEU A 116 -2.32 -0.23 -16.20
CA LEU A 116 -1.24 0.53 -15.55
C LEU A 116 -0.01 0.64 -16.46
N SER A 117 0.34 -0.43 -17.17
CA SER A 117 1.46 -0.46 -18.12
C SER A 117 1.30 0.53 -19.29
N LYS A 118 0.05 0.87 -19.65
CA LYS A 118 -0.26 1.80 -20.75
C LYS A 118 -0.31 3.28 -20.37
N ARG A 119 -0.17 3.62 -19.08
CA ARG A 119 -0.17 5.01 -18.59
C ARG A 119 1.24 5.57 -18.59
#